data_AF-A0AB39WG22-F1
#
_entry.id   AF-A0AB39WG22-F1
#
_cell.length_a   1.000
_cell.length_b   1.000
_cell.length_c   1.000
_cell.angle_alpha   90.00
_cell.angle_beta   90.00
_cell.angle_gamma   90.00
#
_symmetry.space_group_name_H-M   'P 1'
#
loop_
_entity.id
_entity.type
_entity.pdbx_description
1 polymer ?
#
loop_
_entity_poly.entity_id
_entity_poly.type
_entity_poly.pdbx_seq_one_letter_code
_entity_poly.pdbx_strand_id
1 'polypeptide(L)'
;MTTTKPLHTFHIPVMGLAYTIDSPIRVAKFGISSVISIIDDDLIEKMSAFYSSKFNLPYQEITQKMHDYRAKRITTYLNLVDKIVKDKFENFKNELSESKIALDNYIAMLPNKSAIKIGLQNMMEDGKEAIMNYLESNLSPGDIDVNIMTKIDKDNFIKDEQLPTEFNDAHASLRGFANSNLSSSVVLSAGMNPRLYSYFENFDVFFPDENNHLNKKIILKVSDFRSAMIQGNFLAKKGLWVSEYRVESGLNCGGHAFATDGYLLGPILEEFKEKKEQLIQSAHELMVKALAIKGKYIPENPLELKITVQGGVGTATEHDFLLDHYQVDSVGWGSPFLLVPEATSVDVHTRELLAKAKEEDLYLSPISPLGIPFNTLRGTTNETLKQKRIQDNKAGSSCPKRFLALSKEFGAEGICTASKKYQDVKLQELEVEKETLTATMYANAKNKITDKSCLCVGLANASYLENDLKIKGQAQGVVICPGPNMAYFDHEVSLIKMVQHIYGNDTVLDGEGRPNMFVKELKMYTDYLKNEIATVSTSITAGQIKKWNLFKNNLLEGIGYYENLFATPFFVKDFVNSKIDLLDQYKTEIANIKIPELELA
;
A
#
# COMPACT_ATOMS: atom_id res chain seq x y z
N MET A 1 2.40 -30.28 -10.71
CA MET A 1 2.62 -29.24 -9.69
C MET A 1 1.26 -28.67 -9.34
N THR A 2 0.73 -28.97 -8.15
CA THR A 2 -0.49 -28.35 -7.64
C THR A 2 -0.13 -26.96 -7.18
N THR A 3 -0.26 -25.96 -8.06
CA THR A 3 -0.37 -24.57 -7.63
C THR A 3 -1.65 -24.48 -6.82
N THR A 4 -1.55 -24.57 -5.51
CA THR A 4 -2.67 -24.34 -4.61
C THR A 4 -3.11 -22.89 -4.82
N LYS A 5 -4.25 -22.71 -5.50
CA LYS A 5 -4.84 -21.40 -5.68
C LYS A 5 -5.00 -20.74 -4.30
N PRO A 6 -4.77 -19.41 -4.18
CA PRO A 6 -4.97 -18.72 -2.91
C PRO A 6 -6.40 -18.95 -2.42
N LEU A 7 -6.56 -19.20 -1.11
CA LEU A 7 -7.86 -19.51 -0.51
C LEU A 7 -8.87 -18.37 -0.71
N HIS A 8 -8.40 -17.13 -0.55
CA HIS A 8 -9.17 -15.92 -0.73
C HIS A 8 -8.81 -15.22 -2.04
N THR A 9 -9.83 -14.66 -2.69
CA THR A 9 -9.70 -13.78 -3.85
C THR A 9 -9.35 -12.33 -3.48
N PHE A 10 -9.14 -12.03 -2.20
CA PHE A 10 -8.70 -10.73 -1.71
C PHE A 10 -7.46 -10.84 -0.82
N HIS A 11 -6.78 -9.73 -0.61
CA HIS A 11 -5.68 -9.60 0.34
C HIS A 11 -5.73 -8.24 1.05
N ILE A 12 -5.07 -8.14 2.21
CA ILE A 12 -4.92 -6.88 2.94
C ILE A 12 -3.57 -6.25 2.54
N PRO A 13 -3.56 -5.14 1.76
CA PRO A 13 -2.34 -4.50 1.34
C PRO A 13 -1.64 -3.78 2.51
N VAL A 14 -0.40 -3.35 2.29
CA VAL A 14 0.32 -2.55 3.29
C VAL A 14 -0.42 -1.24 3.55
N MET A 15 -0.63 -0.89 4.82
CA MET A 15 -1.24 0.37 5.23
C MET A 15 -0.39 1.09 6.26
N GLY A 16 0.16 2.24 5.87
CA GLY A 16 1.05 3.02 6.73
C GLY A 16 2.32 2.26 7.11
N LEU A 17 2.93 2.67 8.22
CA LEU A 17 4.08 1.95 8.80
C LEU A 17 3.61 0.88 9.78
N ALA A 18 2.59 1.19 10.60
CA ALA A 18 2.23 0.35 11.73
C ALA A 18 0.86 -0.32 11.65
N TYR A 19 -0.07 0.10 10.78
CA TYR A 19 -1.45 -0.41 10.85
C TYR A 19 -1.56 -1.88 10.49
N THR A 20 -0.63 -2.37 9.66
CA THR A 20 -0.52 -3.78 9.28
C THR A 20 0.74 -4.46 9.80
N ILE A 21 1.42 -3.88 10.80
CA ILE A 21 2.68 -4.42 11.34
C ILE A 21 2.52 -5.84 11.89
N ASP A 22 1.32 -6.17 12.35
CA ASP A 22 0.96 -7.44 12.98
C ASP A 22 -0.24 -8.12 12.33
N SER A 23 -0.75 -7.59 11.21
CA SER A 23 -1.90 -8.17 10.49
C SER A 23 -1.71 -9.67 10.21
N PRO A 24 -0.54 -10.17 9.77
CA PRO A 24 -0.37 -11.60 9.56
C PRO A 24 -0.55 -12.42 10.84
N ILE A 25 -0.07 -11.93 12.00
CA ILE A 25 -0.31 -12.59 13.30
C ILE A 25 -1.81 -12.68 13.56
N ARG A 26 -2.59 -11.66 13.18
CA ARG A 26 -4.03 -11.60 13.45
C ARG A 26 -4.85 -12.49 12.50
N VAL A 27 -4.60 -12.43 11.19
CA VAL A 27 -5.50 -12.98 10.17
C VAL A 27 -4.97 -14.16 9.37
N ALA A 28 -3.66 -14.43 9.37
CA ALA A 28 -3.09 -15.47 8.49
C ALA A 28 -3.64 -16.87 8.79
N LYS A 29 -4.05 -17.17 10.03
CA LYS A 29 -4.67 -18.46 10.37
C LYS A 29 -5.96 -18.75 9.58
N PHE A 30 -6.62 -17.72 9.07
CA PHE A 30 -7.82 -17.83 8.23
C PHE A 30 -7.50 -17.95 6.74
N GLY A 31 -6.22 -18.03 6.35
CA GLY A 31 -5.79 -18.04 4.94
C GLY A 31 -5.73 -16.66 4.28
N ILE A 32 -5.93 -15.57 5.04
CA ILE A 32 -5.93 -14.20 4.52
C ILE A 32 -4.49 -13.67 4.46
N SER A 33 -3.98 -13.43 3.24
CA SER A 33 -2.65 -12.84 3.03
C SER A 33 -2.64 -11.34 3.39
N SER A 34 -1.56 -10.88 4.03
CA SER A 34 -1.41 -9.47 4.41
C SER A 34 0.05 -9.01 4.39
N VAL A 35 0.27 -7.69 4.32
CA VAL A 35 1.60 -7.11 4.07
C VAL A 35 2.10 -6.26 5.24
N ILE A 36 3.32 -6.53 5.70
CA ILE A 36 4.04 -5.77 6.75
C ILE A 36 4.99 -4.74 6.12
N SER A 37 4.94 -3.47 6.51
CA SER A 37 6.01 -2.52 6.15
C SER A 37 7.27 -2.79 6.96
N ILE A 38 8.41 -2.97 6.29
CA ILE A 38 9.69 -3.32 6.97
C ILE A 38 10.72 -2.19 7.01
N ILE A 39 10.32 -0.95 6.71
CA ILE A 39 11.23 0.21 6.68
C ILE A 39 11.57 0.74 8.08
N ASP A 40 10.63 0.68 9.03
CA ASP A 40 10.77 1.26 10.38
C ASP A 40 11.31 0.22 11.37
N ASP A 41 12.63 0.11 11.46
CA ASP A 41 13.28 -0.88 12.33
C ASP A 41 13.06 -0.62 13.83
N ASP A 42 12.80 0.64 14.23
CA ASP A 42 12.48 0.99 15.63
C ASP A 42 11.09 0.50 16.04
N LEU A 43 10.11 0.61 15.14
CA LEU A 43 8.79 0.00 15.33
C LEU A 43 8.91 -1.53 15.43
N ILE A 44 9.64 -2.14 14.50
CA ILE A 44 9.85 -3.58 14.44
C ILE A 44 10.49 -4.13 15.73
N GLU A 45 11.52 -3.48 16.27
CA GLU A 45 12.16 -3.93 17.51
C GLU A 45 11.19 -3.89 18.70
N LYS A 46 10.35 -2.86 18.80
CA LYS A 46 9.35 -2.76 19.88
C LYS A 46 8.24 -3.78 19.73
N MET A 47 7.77 -4.02 18.51
CA MET A 47 6.78 -5.07 18.25
C MET A 47 7.38 -6.46 18.48
N SER A 48 8.67 -6.66 18.20
CA SER A 48 9.39 -7.89 18.54
C SER A 48 9.37 -8.15 20.05
N ALA A 49 9.70 -7.14 20.86
CA ALA A 49 9.65 -7.23 22.32
C ALA A 49 8.22 -7.52 22.83
N PHE A 50 7.24 -6.78 22.32
CA PHE A 50 5.83 -6.94 22.68
C PHE A 50 5.31 -8.35 22.39
N TYR A 51 5.48 -8.82 21.17
CA TYR A 51 4.98 -10.14 20.76
C TYR A 51 5.74 -11.29 21.39
N SER A 52 7.05 -11.14 21.61
CA SER A 52 7.82 -12.13 22.36
C SER A 52 7.29 -12.27 23.79
N SER A 53 7.01 -11.16 24.47
CA SER A 53 6.39 -11.18 25.79
C SER A 53 4.97 -11.77 25.76
N LYS A 54 4.15 -11.38 24.78
CA LYS A 54 2.75 -11.82 24.66
C LYS A 54 2.61 -13.32 24.42
N PHE A 55 3.58 -13.93 23.73
CA PHE A 55 3.58 -15.36 23.40
C PHE A 55 4.59 -16.17 24.23
N ASN A 56 5.18 -15.60 25.28
CA ASN A 56 6.20 -16.24 26.13
C ASN A 56 7.38 -16.82 25.33
N LEU A 57 7.85 -16.09 24.33
CA LEU A 57 8.98 -16.45 23.49
C LEU A 57 10.26 -15.73 23.94
N PRO A 58 11.45 -16.34 23.75
CA PRO A 58 12.72 -15.69 24.09
C PRO A 58 12.90 -14.38 23.32
N TYR A 59 13.36 -13.35 24.03
CA TYR A 59 13.64 -12.03 23.46
C TYR A 59 15.04 -11.57 23.86
N GLN A 60 15.76 -11.01 22.90
CA GLN A 60 17.02 -10.33 23.11
C GLN A 60 17.01 -9.02 22.33
N GLU A 61 17.23 -7.90 23.04
CA GLU A 61 17.23 -6.57 22.40
C GLU A 61 18.37 -6.44 21.39
N ILE A 62 18.02 -6.03 20.17
CA ILE A 62 18.99 -5.69 19.12
C ILE A 62 19.19 -4.18 19.15
N THR A 63 20.28 -3.71 19.77
CA THR A 63 20.54 -2.28 19.92
C THR A 63 21.16 -1.67 18.65
N GLN A 64 21.00 -0.34 18.46
CA GLN A 64 21.60 0.39 17.34
C GLN A 64 23.14 0.38 17.32
N LYS A 65 23.77 -0.04 18.43
CA LYS A 65 25.24 -0.17 18.52
C LYS A 65 25.74 -1.44 17.84
N MET A 66 24.87 -2.40 17.58
CA MET A 66 25.24 -3.65 16.94
C MET A 66 25.48 -3.42 15.44
N HIS A 67 26.53 -4.06 14.91
CA HIS A 67 26.74 -4.11 13.47
C HIS A 67 25.51 -4.74 12.79
N ASP A 68 25.04 -4.06 11.74
CA ASP A 68 23.88 -4.45 10.94
C ASP A 68 22.59 -4.66 11.74
N TYR A 69 22.37 -3.82 12.77
CA TYR A 69 21.20 -3.94 13.64
C TYR A 69 19.87 -3.90 12.89
N ARG A 70 19.74 -3.10 11.82
CA ARG A 70 18.48 -2.97 11.07
C ARG A 70 18.06 -4.27 10.40
N ALA A 71 18.96 -4.90 9.63
CA ALA A 71 18.66 -6.17 8.98
C ALA A 71 18.36 -7.24 10.04
N LYS A 72 19.13 -7.27 11.14
CA LYS A 72 18.91 -8.22 12.25
C LYS A 72 17.55 -8.07 12.92
N ARG A 73 17.11 -6.82 13.19
CA ARG A 73 15.77 -6.52 13.75
C ARG A 73 14.68 -7.07 12.83
N ILE A 74 14.79 -6.79 11.54
CA ILE A 74 13.83 -7.24 10.52
C ILE A 74 13.81 -8.76 10.43
N THR A 75 14.97 -9.42 10.29
CA THR A 75 15.04 -10.88 10.26
C THR A 75 14.42 -11.52 11.50
N THR A 76 14.76 -10.99 12.70
CA THR A 76 14.27 -11.53 13.97
C THR A 76 12.76 -11.40 14.10
N TYR A 77 12.21 -10.23 13.74
CA TYR A 77 10.77 -10.02 13.78
C TYR A 77 10.01 -10.90 12.79
N LEU A 78 10.49 -11.00 11.55
CA LEU A 78 9.83 -11.83 10.55
C LEU A 78 9.84 -13.32 10.94
N ASN A 79 10.92 -13.79 11.56
CA ASN A 79 11.00 -15.16 12.11
C ASN A 79 10.06 -15.35 13.31
N LEU A 80 9.90 -14.33 14.15
CA LEU A 80 8.93 -14.32 15.25
C LEU A 80 7.50 -14.41 14.71
N VAL A 81 7.15 -13.59 13.71
CA VAL A 81 5.84 -13.59 13.06
C VAL A 81 5.55 -14.95 12.43
N ASP A 82 6.50 -15.52 11.68
CA ASP A 82 6.39 -16.85 11.08
C ASP A 82 6.04 -17.93 12.10
N LYS A 83 6.79 -17.96 13.22
CA LYS A 83 6.56 -18.90 14.32
C LYS A 83 5.15 -18.74 14.90
N ILE A 84 4.77 -17.51 15.24
CA ILE A 84 3.45 -17.24 15.83
C ILE A 84 2.32 -17.64 14.87
N VAL A 85 2.46 -17.34 13.57
CA VAL A 85 1.44 -17.69 12.56
C VAL A 85 1.29 -19.21 12.44
N LYS A 86 2.40 -19.95 12.36
CA LYS A 86 2.38 -21.42 12.32
C LYS A 86 1.70 -21.99 13.56
N ASP A 87 2.11 -21.57 14.75
CA ASP A 87 1.52 -22.03 16.01
C ASP A 87 0.00 -21.70 16.07
N LYS A 88 -0.41 -20.51 15.63
CA LYS A 88 -1.82 -20.13 15.57
C LYS A 88 -2.63 -20.92 14.55
N PHE A 89 -2.02 -21.28 13.41
CA PHE A 89 -2.68 -22.06 12.37
C PHE A 89 -2.91 -23.51 12.80
N GLU A 90 -1.93 -24.14 13.45
CA GLU A 90 -2.09 -25.49 14.02
C GLU A 90 -3.19 -25.53 15.08
N ASN A 91 -3.20 -24.56 15.99
CA ASN A 91 -4.26 -24.44 17.00
C ASN A 91 -5.64 -24.20 16.36
N PHE A 92 -5.69 -23.42 15.28
CA PHE A 92 -6.92 -23.16 14.55
C PHE A 92 -7.47 -24.41 13.86
N LYS A 93 -6.63 -25.23 13.22
CA LYS A 93 -7.08 -26.52 12.65
C LYS A 93 -7.69 -27.44 13.72
N ASN A 94 -7.06 -27.51 14.90
CA ASN A 94 -7.61 -28.26 16.03
C ASN A 94 -8.98 -27.70 16.46
N GLU A 95 -9.09 -26.38 16.62
CA GLU A 95 -10.35 -25.70 16.97
C GLU A 95 -11.47 -26.02 15.96
N LEU A 96 -11.20 -25.93 14.66
CA LEU A 96 -12.16 -26.24 13.59
C LEU A 96 -12.62 -27.70 13.63
N SER A 97 -11.74 -28.63 13.99
CA SER A 97 -12.06 -30.06 14.07
C SER A 97 -12.88 -30.46 15.31
N GLU A 98 -12.87 -29.61 16.35
CA GLU A 98 -13.50 -29.89 17.66
C GLU A 98 -14.77 -29.08 17.90
N SER A 99 -14.93 -27.94 17.23
CA SER A 99 -16.03 -27.00 17.45
C SER A 99 -16.82 -26.76 16.16
N LYS A 100 -18.06 -27.26 16.11
CA LYS A 100 -18.99 -27.01 15.01
C LYS A 100 -19.23 -25.51 14.77
N ILE A 101 -19.32 -24.72 15.85
CA ILE A 101 -19.52 -23.27 15.76
C ILE A 101 -18.29 -22.60 15.11
N ALA A 102 -17.07 -23.02 15.48
CA ALA A 102 -15.85 -22.46 14.88
C ALA A 102 -15.78 -22.82 13.38
N LEU A 103 -16.12 -24.06 13.03
CA LEU A 103 -16.19 -24.52 11.64
C LEU A 103 -17.22 -23.74 10.83
N ASP A 104 -18.44 -23.54 11.34
CA ASP A 104 -19.50 -22.78 10.68
C ASP A 104 -19.08 -21.32 10.42
N ASN A 105 -18.51 -20.68 11.44
CA ASN A 105 -18.01 -19.31 11.31
C ASN A 105 -16.89 -19.21 10.26
N TYR A 106 -15.99 -20.19 10.20
CA TYR A 106 -14.94 -20.20 9.19
C TYR A 106 -15.49 -20.45 7.78
N ILE A 107 -16.42 -21.39 7.60
CA ILE A 107 -17.12 -21.64 6.33
C ILE A 107 -17.80 -20.36 5.82
N ALA A 108 -18.40 -19.57 6.73
CA ALA A 108 -19.02 -18.29 6.39
C ALA A 108 -18.02 -17.24 5.90
N MET A 109 -16.74 -17.35 6.27
CA MET A 109 -15.65 -16.49 5.79
C MET A 109 -15.05 -16.94 4.44
N LEU A 110 -15.38 -18.14 3.94
CA LEU A 110 -14.82 -18.63 2.68
C LEU A 110 -15.53 -18.05 1.44
N PRO A 111 -14.82 -17.85 0.32
CA PRO A 111 -15.41 -17.37 -0.92
C PRO A 111 -16.57 -18.25 -1.39
N ASN A 112 -17.61 -17.62 -1.94
CA ASN A 112 -18.86 -18.31 -2.29
C ASN A 112 -18.69 -19.42 -3.34
N LYS A 113 -17.77 -19.25 -4.29
CA LYS A 113 -17.47 -20.24 -5.35
C LYS A 113 -16.32 -21.19 -4.98
N SER A 114 -15.87 -21.21 -3.72
CA SER A 114 -14.73 -22.02 -3.28
C SER A 114 -15.07 -23.51 -3.18
N ALA A 115 -14.30 -24.35 -3.88
CA ALA A 115 -14.38 -25.80 -3.72
C ALA A 115 -14.10 -26.23 -2.27
N ILE A 116 -13.24 -25.50 -1.55
CA ILE A 116 -12.92 -25.77 -0.15
C ILE A 116 -14.14 -25.55 0.73
N LYS A 117 -14.91 -24.47 0.48
CA LYS A 117 -16.16 -24.17 1.19
C LYS A 117 -17.18 -25.31 1.02
N ILE A 118 -17.40 -25.73 -0.23
CA ILE A 118 -18.33 -26.82 -0.56
C ILE A 118 -17.90 -28.12 0.12
N GLY A 119 -16.60 -28.46 0.06
CA GLY A 119 -16.08 -29.66 0.70
C GLY A 119 -16.27 -29.65 2.21
N LEU A 120 -15.99 -28.54 2.90
CA LEU A 120 -16.21 -28.41 4.34
C LEU A 120 -17.70 -28.50 4.71
N GLN A 121 -18.59 -27.90 3.92
CA GLN A 121 -20.04 -27.99 4.15
C GLN A 121 -20.55 -29.43 4.05
N ASN A 122 -20.01 -30.22 3.12
CA ASN A 122 -20.38 -31.63 2.97
C ASN A 122 -19.86 -32.52 4.12
N MET A 123 -18.81 -32.10 4.82
CA MET A 123 -18.15 -32.85 5.89
C MET A 123 -18.60 -32.41 7.30
N MET A 124 -19.60 -31.54 7.41
CA MET A 124 -20.03 -30.97 8.70
C MET A 124 -20.54 -32.00 9.71
N GLU A 125 -21.04 -33.15 9.25
CA GLU A 125 -21.51 -34.25 10.10
C GLU A 125 -20.50 -35.40 10.20
N ASP A 126 -19.32 -35.25 9.58
CA ASP A 126 -18.25 -36.24 9.64
C ASP A 126 -17.50 -36.17 10.98
N GLY A 127 -16.79 -37.25 11.32
CA GLY A 127 -15.97 -37.29 12.53
C GLY A 127 -14.75 -36.38 12.46
N LYS A 128 -14.24 -35.97 13.64
CA LYS A 128 -13.05 -35.12 13.83
C LYS A 128 -11.86 -35.49 12.92
N GLU A 129 -11.55 -36.77 12.79
CA GLU A 129 -10.42 -37.26 12.00
C GLU A 129 -10.56 -36.95 10.50
N ALA A 130 -11.77 -37.11 9.94
CA ALA A 130 -12.04 -36.81 8.54
C ALA A 130 -11.91 -35.31 8.27
N ILE A 131 -12.48 -34.46 9.15
CA ILE A 131 -12.35 -33.01 9.06
C ILE A 131 -10.88 -32.60 9.14
N MET A 132 -10.13 -33.11 10.13
CA MET A 132 -8.71 -32.78 10.28
C MET A 132 -7.89 -33.14 9.03
N ASN A 133 -8.07 -34.35 8.48
CA ASN A 133 -7.37 -34.78 7.26
C ASN A 133 -7.70 -33.87 6.07
N TYR A 134 -8.94 -33.39 5.97
CA TYR A 134 -9.33 -32.42 4.95
C TYR A 134 -8.65 -31.08 5.15
N LEU A 135 -8.62 -30.55 6.38
CA LEU A 135 -7.96 -29.29 6.70
C LEU A 135 -6.45 -29.33 6.36
N GLU A 136 -5.76 -30.42 6.74
CA GLU A 136 -4.32 -30.61 6.47
C GLU A 136 -3.99 -30.63 4.97
N SER A 137 -4.90 -31.20 4.16
CA SER A 137 -4.65 -31.38 2.72
C SER A 137 -5.03 -30.16 1.88
N ASN A 138 -5.90 -29.29 2.39
CA ASN A 138 -6.54 -28.24 1.58
C ASN A 138 -6.32 -26.82 2.09
N LEU A 139 -5.91 -26.62 3.35
CA LEU A 139 -5.71 -25.29 3.91
C LEU A 139 -4.22 -24.96 4.09
N SER A 140 -3.91 -23.69 3.92
CA SER A 140 -2.63 -23.09 4.25
C SER A 140 -2.88 -21.77 4.99
N PRO A 141 -1.95 -21.31 5.85
CA PRO A 141 -2.03 -19.96 6.37
C PRO A 141 -1.88 -18.95 5.23
N GLY A 142 -2.42 -17.74 5.43
CA GLY A 142 -2.23 -16.61 4.54
C GLY A 142 -0.78 -16.15 4.53
N ASP A 143 -0.36 -15.56 3.41
CA ASP A 143 1.02 -15.13 3.21
C ASP A 143 1.40 -13.99 4.15
N ILE A 144 2.64 -14.04 4.64
CA ILE A 144 3.30 -12.97 5.42
C ILE A 144 4.18 -12.19 4.45
N ASP A 145 3.54 -11.37 3.61
CA ASP A 145 4.27 -10.53 2.66
C ASP A 145 4.87 -9.31 3.36
N VAL A 146 5.91 -8.73 2.76
CA VAL A 146 6.57 -7.52 3.29
C VAL A 146 6.57 -6.41 2.25
N ASN A 147 6.65 -5.15 2.68
CA ASN A 147 6.75 -4.00 1.81
C ASN A 147 8.02 -3.18 2.08
N ILE A 148 8.69 -2.81 0.99
CA ILE A 148 9.79 -1.84 0.97
C ILE A 148 9.40 -0.69 0.05
N MET A 149 9.32 0.52 0.60
CA MET A 149 9.21 1.75 -0.21
C MET A 149 10.58 2.10 -0.78
N THR A 150 10.79 1.92 -2.08
CA THR A 150 12.11 1.98 -2.73
C THR A 150 12.78 3.36 -2.66
N LYS A 151 11.97 4.43 -2.52
CA LYS A 151 12.42 5.82 -2.32
C LYS A 151 12.98 6.08 -0.92
N ILE A 152 12.64 5.26 0.08
CA ILE A 152 13.12 5.40 1.45
C ILE A 152 14.38 4.55 1.61
N ASP A 153 15.45 4.99 0.96
CA ASP A 153 16.74 4.30 0.91
C ASP A 153 17.87 5.24 1.36
N LYS A 154 17.69 5.82 2.55
CA LYS A 154 18.56 6.84 3.12
C LYS A 154 19.95 6.27 3.38
N ASP A 155 20.97 7.05 3.02
CA ASP A 155 22.36 6.74 3.36
C ASP A 155 22.58 6.77 4.88
N ASN A 156 23.39 5.84 5.37
CA ASN A 156 23.75 5.75 6.78
C ASN A 156 25.24 6.06 6.99
N PHE A 157 25.57 6.58 8.16
CA PHE A 157 26.90 7.10 8.49
C PHE A 157 27.33 6.58 9.86
N ILE A 158 28.63 6.31 10.02
CA ILE A 158 29.26 6.14 11.32
C ILE A 158 30.16 7.36 11.53
N LYS A 159 29.79 8.21 12.50
CA LYS A 159 30.34 9.58 12.59
C LYS A 159 30.07 10.30 11.26
N ASP A 160 31.09 10.80 10.59
CA ASP A 160 30.97 11.53 9.32
C ASP A 160 31.31 10.66 8.09
N GLU A 161 31.58 9.36 8.29
CA GLU A 161 31.91 8.44 7.21
C GLU A 161 30.66 7.72 6.71
N GLN A 162 30.37 7.86 5.42
CA GLN A 162 29.26 7.19 4.76
C GLN A 162 29.51 5.68 4.69
N LEU A 163 28.52 4.89 5.10
CA LEU A 163 28.55 3.44 4.96
C LEU A 163 28.27 3.01 3.51
N PRO A 164 28.72 1.80 3.11
CA PRO A 164 28.35 1.22 1.83
C PRO A 164 26.83 1.14 1.63
N THR A 165 26.38 1.20 0.38
CA THR A 165 24.96 1.23 -0.02
C THR A 165 24.12 0.10 0.60
N GLU A 166 24.73 -1.07 0.87
CA GLU A 166 24.02 -2.20 1.51
C GLU A 166 23.51 -1.88 2.93
N PHE A 167 24.07 -0.86 3.58
CA PHE A 167 23.60 -0.37 4.88
C PHE A 167 22.55 0.72 4.77
N ASN A 168 22.16 1.15 3.56
CA ASN A 168 21.04 2.05 3.37
C ASN A 168 19.73 1.38 3.80
N ASP A 169 18.73 2.19 4.15
CA ASP A 169 17.50 1.74 4.81
C ASP A 169 16.75 0.64 4.03
N ALA A 170 16.58 0.79 2.72
CA ALA A 170 15.85 -0.19 1.91
C ALA A 170 16.70 -1.44 1.64
N HIS A 171 18.02 -1.28 1.48
CA HIS A 171 18.95 -2.40 1.30
C HIS A 171 19.05 -3.27 2.55
N ALA A 172 19.14 -2.66 3.73
CA ALA A 172 19.10 -3.37 5.01
C ALA A 172 17.75 -4.09 5.20
N SER A 173 16.65 -3.49 4.75
CA SER A 173 15.32 -4.11 4.78
C SER A 173 15.24 -5.34 3.88
N LEU A 174 15.74 -5.23 2.65
CA LEU A 174 15.81 -6.36 1.71
C LEU A 174 16.67 -7.50 2.25
N ARG A 175 17.85 -7.19 2.79
CA ARG A 175 18.73 -8.20 3.41
C ARG A 175 18.05 -8.86 4.62
N GLY A 176 17.39 -8.08 5.47
CA GLY A 176 16.64 -8.61 6.61
C GLY A 176 15.56 -9.60 6.20
N PHE A 177 14.83 -9.30 5.12
CA PHE A 177 13.82 -10.17 4.54
C PHE A 177 14.42 -11.41 3.85
N ALA A 178 15.47 -11.24 3.06
CA ALA A 178 16.14 -12.34 2.37
C ALA A 178 16.70 -13.38 3.35
N ASN A 179 17.19 -12.92 4.51
CA ASN A 179 17.74 -13.77 5.57
C ASN A 179 16.68 -14.34 6.54
N SER A 180 15.39 -14.02 6.37
CA SER A 180 14.32 -14.57 7.22
C SER A 180 13.84 -15.94 6.75
N ASN A 181 13.24 -16.71 7.66
CA ASN A 181 12.69 -18.05 7.42
C ASN A 181 11.38 -18.04 6.60
N LEU A 182 10.86 -16.85 6.26
CA LEU A 182 9.64 -16.75 5.47
C LEU A 182 9.84 -17.31 4.06
N SER A 183 8.83 -17.99 3.52
CA SER A 183 8.72 -18.26 2.09
C SER A 183 7.57 -17.39 1.56
N SER A 184 7.84 -16.12 1.26
CA SER A 184 6.82 -15.11 0.95
C SER A 184 7.32 -14.05 -0.02
N SER A 185 6.54 -12.99 -0.23
CA SER A 185 6.82 -11.98 -1.25
C SER A 185 7.24 -10.64 -0.66
N VAL A 186 8.10 -9.92 -1.38
CA VAL A 186 8.39 -8.50 -1.12
C VAL A 186 7.70 -7.61 -2.16
N VAL A 187 6.86 -6.71 -1.67
CA VAL A 187 6.18 -5.65 -2.43
C VAL A 187 7.09 -4.44 -2.51
N LEU A 188 7.54 -4.10 -3.72
CA LEU A 188 8.31 -2.89 -4.01
C LEU A 188 7.36 -1.77 -4.45
N SER A 189 7.38 -0.65 -3.71
CA SER A 189 6.48 0.48 -3.94
C SER A 189 7.21 1.82 -4.04
N ALA A 190 6.50 2.86 -4.48
CA ALA A 190 6.98 4.23 -4.63
C ALA A 190 8.04 4.44 -5.74
N GLY A 191 8.07 3.59 -6.76
CA GLY A 191 8.88 3.74 -7.96
C GLY A 191 10.09 2.79 -8.02
N MET A 192 10.97 3.00 -9.00
CA MET A 192 12.13 2.14 -9.25
C MET A 192 13.38 2.67 -8.53
N ASN A 193 14.12 1.79 -7.86
CA ASN A 193 15.46 2.06 -7.35
C ASN A 193 16.46 1.05 -7.97
N PRO A 194 17.20 1.43 -9.03
CA PRO A 194 18.10 0.52 -9.74
C PRO A 194 19.18 -0.12 -8.86
N ARG A 195 19.65 0.60 -7.83
CA ARG A 195 20.67 0.09 -6.89
C ARG A 195 20.09 -1.04 -6.04
N LEU A 196 18.92 -0.80 -5.45
CA LEU A 196 18.20 -1.81 -4.68
C LEU A 196 17.84 -3.03 -5.55
N TYR A 197 17.35 -2.81 -6.77
CA TYR A 197 16.97 -3.90 -7.68
C TYR A 197 18.18 -4.75 -8.08
N SER A 198 19.36 -4.14 -8.20
CA SER A 198 20.61 -4.87 -8.42
C SER A 198 21.06 -5.65 -7.19
N TYR A 199 20.75 -5.16 -5.98
CA TYR A 199 21.12 -5.81 -4.73
C TYR A 199 20.40 -7.16 -4.51
N PHE A 200 19.24 -7.39 -5.14
CA PHE A 200 18.56 -8.69 -5.13
C PHE A 200 19.44 -9.83 -5.66
N GLU A 201 20.34 -9.56 -6.60
CA GLU A 201 21.23 -10.57 -7.22
C GLU A 201 22.17 -11.23 -6.21
N ASN A 202 22.37 -10.63 -5.05
CA ASN A 202 23.23 -11.14 -3.99
C ASN A 202 22.58 -12.23 -3.14
N PHE A 203 21.30 -12.54 -3.36
CA PHE A 203 20.54 -13.48 -2.53
C PHE A 203 19.95 -14.61 -3.36
N ASP A 204 20.43 -15.83 -3.14
CA ASP A 204 20.02 -17.01 -3.91
C ASP A 204 18.52 -17.33 -3.79
N VAL A 205 17.89 -16.92 -2.70
CA VAL A 205 16.47 -17.17 -2.40
C VAL A 205 15.48 -16.54 -3.38
N PHE A 206 15.91 -15.62 -4.25
CA PHE A 206 15.08 -15.01 -5.30
C PHE A 206 15.22 -15.66 -6.69
N PHE A 207 16.07 -16.68 -6.82
CA PHE A 207 16.24 -17.41 -8.08
C PHE A 207 15.44 -18.72 -8.04
N PRO A 208 14.94 -19.20 -9.19
CA PRO A 208 14.20 -20.47 -9.24
C PRO A 208 15.13 -21.64 -8.91
N ASP A 209 14.62 -22.59 -8.13
CA ASP A 209 15.26 -23.89 -7.93
C ASP A 209 14.91 -24.89 -9.05
N GLU A 210 15.46 -26.10 -8.96
CA GLU A 210 15.24 -27.18 -9.94
C GLU A 210 13.77 -27.62 -10.08
N ASN A 211 12.91 -27.25 -9.12
CA ASN A 211 11.47 -27.50 -9.14
C ASN A 211 10.67 -26.27 -9.62
N ASN A 212 11.33 -25.26 -10.18
CA ASN A 212 10.74 -23.98 -10.56
C ASN A 212 10.16 -23.20 -9.37
N HIS A 213 10.61 -23.47 -8.14
CA HIS A 213 10.12 -22.81 -6.94
C HIS A 213 10.95 -21.56 -6.62
N LEU A 214 10.25 -20.48 -6.22
CA LEU A 214 10.85 -19.25 -5.70
C LEU A 214 10.57 -19.15 -4.20
N ASN A 215 11.61 -19.29 -3.37
CA ASN A 215 11.48 -19.17 -1.92
C ASN A 215 11.06 -17.73 -1.52
N LYS A 216 11.66 -16.73 -2.16
CA LYS A 216 11.25 -15.33 -2.02
C LYS A 216 10.77 -14.81 -3.36
N LYS A 217 9.60 -14.16 -3.37
CA LYS A 217 8.95 -13.63 -4.58
C LYS A 217 9.03 -12.11 -4.62
N ILE A 218 8.98 -11.55 -5.84
CA ILE A 218 8.98 -10.10 -6.05
C ILE A 218 7.61 -9.66 -6.55
N ILE A 219 7.03 -8.67 -5.88
CA ILE A 219 5.79 -8.00 -6.30
C ILE A 219 6.11 -6.56 -6.65
N LEU A 220 5.74 -6.12 -7.84
CA LEU A 220 5.89 -4.73 -8.27
C LEU A 220 4.55 -4.00 -8.17
N LYS A 221 4.51 -2.96 -7.35
CA LYS A 221 3.37 -2.03 -7.29
C LYS A 221 3.48 -1.01 -8.41
N VAL A 222 2.51 -1.00 -9.32
CA VAL A 222 2.58 -0.26 -10.59
C VAL A 222 1.30 0.53 -10.85
N SER A 223 1.44 1.64 -11.58
CA SER A 223 0.33 2.52 -11.96
C SER A 223 -0.11 2.34 -13.41
N ASP A 224 0.72 1.72 -14.26
CA ASP A 224 0.50 1.58 -15.70
C ASP A 224 1.35 0.43 -16.28
N PHE A 225 0.95 -0.05 -17.46
CA PHE A 225 1.59 -1.18 -18.14
C PHE A 225 3.04 -0.89 -18.56
N ARG A 226 3.33 0.35 -18.99
CA ARG A 226 4.67 0.73 -19.43
C ARG A 226 5.68 0.66 -18.28
N SER A 227 5.30 1.19 -17.12
CA SER A 227 6.10 1.14 -15.89
C SER A 227 6.34 -0.30 -15.45
N ALA A 228 5.31 -1.15 -15.52
CA ALA A 228 5.45 -2.59 -15.25
C ALA A 228 6.46 -3.27 -16.18
N MET A 229 6.33 -3.06 -17.49
CA MET A 229 7.24 -3.64 -18.49
C MET A 229 8.69 -3.19 -18.27
N ILE A 230 8.92 -1.90 -17.99
CA ILE A 230 10.28 -1.36 -17.78
C ILE A 230 10.92 -1.98 -16.53
N GLN A 231 10.20 -1.98 -15.41
CA GLN A 231 10.71 -2.48 -14.14
C GLN A 231 10.88 -4.00 -14.15
N GLY A 232 9.91 -4.72 -14.70
CA GLY A 232 9.96 -6.17 -14.87
C GLY A 232 11.14 -6.61 -15.72
N ASN A 233 11.32 -6.00 -16.90
CA ASN A 233 12.45 -6.32 -17.76
C ASN A 233 13.81 -5.94 -17.14
N PHE A 234 13.86 -4.92 -16.27
CA PHE A 234 15.07 -4.59 -15.54
C PHE A 234 15.48 -5.71 -14.57
N LEU A 235 14.52 -6.26 -13.81
CA LEU A 235 14.75 -7.39 -12.91
C LEU A 235 15.02 -8.69 -13.69
N ALA A 236 14.31 -8.93 -14.79
CA ALA A 236 14.53 -10.09 -15.64
C ALA A 236 15.96 -10.14 -16.20
N LYS A 237 16.52 -9.00 -16.62
CA LYS A 237 17.94 -8.90 -17.06
C LYS A 237 18.95 -9.28 -15.96
N LYS A 238 18.50 -9.44 -14.72
CA LYS A 238 19.28 -9.87 -13.56
C LYS A 238 19.04 -11.33 -13.18
N GLY A 239 18.21 -12.05 -13.95
CA GLY A 239 17.81 -13.43 -13.66
C GLY A 239 16.71 -13.53 -12.60
N LEU A 240 16.02 -12.42 -12.30
CA LEU A 240 14.99 -12.35 -11.27
C LEU A 240 13.59 -12.34 -11.91
N TRP A 241 12.63 -12.98 -11.26
CA TRP A 241 11.24 -13.04 -11.72
C TRP A 241 10.33 -12.14 -10.89
N VAL A 242 9.46 -11.38 -11.57
CA VAL A 242 8.36 -10.66 -10.91
C VAL A 242 7.16 -11.59 -10.89
N SER A 243 6.83 -12.11 -9.70
CA SER A 243 5.72 -13.05 -9.52
C SER A 243 4.35 -12.37 -9.54
N GLU A 244 4.29 -11.07 -9.27
CA GLU A 244 3.04 -10.31 -9.27
C GLU A 244 3.24 -8.85 -9.68
N TYR A 245 2.36 -8.35 -10.55
CA TYR A 245 2.16 -6.92 -10.74
C TYR A 245 0.88 -6.48 -10.03
N ARG A 246 1.05 -5.64 -9.02
CA ARG A 246 -0.04 -5.09 -8.22
C ARG A 246 -0.41 -3.72 -8.75
N VAL A 247 -1.41 -3.67 -9.61
CA VAL A 247 -1.93 -2.45 -10.22
C VAL A 247 -2.68 -1.65 -9.16
N GLU A 248 -2.35 -0.37 -9.01
CA GLU A 248 -3.01 0.51 -8.05
C GLU A 248 -3.56 1.76 -8.73
N SER A 249 -4.78 2.16 -8.33
CA SER A 249 -5.32 3.48 -8.68
C SER A 249 -4.39 4.60 -8.21
N GLY A 250 -4.03 5.50 -9.13
CA GLY A 250 -3.11 6.61 -8.83
C GLY A 250 -3.62 7.59 -7.77
N LEU A 251 -4.93 7.77 -7.63
CA LEU A 251 -5.55 8.73 -6.70
C LEU A 251 -6.52 8.08 -5.70
N ASN A 252 -7.25 7.03 -6.09
CA ASN A 252 -8.32 6.42 -5.30
C ASN A 252 -7.79 5.33 -4.34
N CYS A 253 -6.66 5.58 -3.68
CA CYS A 253 -6.02 4.66 -2.74
C CYS A 253 -5.59 5.39 -1.45
N GLY A 254 -5.27 4.66 -0.39
CA GLY A 254 -4.71 5.25 0.83
C GLY A 254 -3.21 5.56 0.70
N GLY A 255 -2.69 6.45 1.53
CA GLY A 255 -1.26 6.78 1.55
C GLY A 255 -0.83 7.80 0.50
N HIS A 256 0.37 7.63 -0.06
CA HIS A 256 0.89 8.51 -1.12
C HIS A 256 0.13 8.31 -2.42
N ALA A 257 -0.33 9.42 -3.01
CA ALA A 257 -1.03 9.39 -4.28
C ALA A 257 -0.09 9.77 -5.44
N PHE A 258 -0.19 9.01 -6.53
CA PHE A 258 0.62 9.16 -7.73
C PHE A 258 -0.32 9.29 -8.93
N ALA A 259 -0.82 10.51 -9.18
CA ALA A 259 -1.63 10.78 -10.36
C ALA A 259 -0.85 10.39 -11.63
N THR A 260 -1.47 9.58 -12.48
CA THR A 260 -0.99 9.35 -13.84
C THR A 260 -1.20 10.62 -14.68
N ASP A 261 -0.76 10.62 -15.94
CA ASP A 261 -1.08 11.69 -16.89
C ASP A 261 -2.54 11.62 -17.39
N GLY A 262 -3.51 11.34 -16.51
CA GLY A 262 -4.94 11.23 -16.84
C GLY A 262 -5.40 9.83 -17.28
N TYR A 263 -4.56 8.81 -17.16
CA TYR A 263 -4.95 7.42 -17.41
C TYR A 263 -5.76 6.87 -16.23
N LEU A 264 -6.99 6.45 -16.51
CA LEU A 264 -7.91 5.86 -15.53
C LEU A 264 -7.64 4.36 -15.34
N LEU A 265 -8.03 3.81 -14.19
CA LEU A 265 -7.71 2.43 -13.82
C LEU A 265 -8.32 1.40 -14.77
N GLY A 266 -9.52 1.62 -15.30
CA GLY A 266 -10.19 0.66 -16.18
C GLY A 266 -9.42 0.38 -17.46
N PRO A 267 -9.09 1.40 -18.28
CA PRO A 267 -8.24 1.24 -19.45
C PRO A 267 -6.87 0.60 -19.13
N ILE A 268 -6.27 0.94 -17.98
CA ILE A 268 -5.00 0.36 -17.55
C ILE A 268 -5.15 -1.15 -17.32
N LEU A 269 -6.20 -1.58 -16.61
CA LEU A 269 -6.47 -2.99 -16.36
C LEU A 269 -6.78 -3.76 -17.65
N GLU A 270 -7.50 -3.15 -18.60
CA GLU A 270 -7.73 -3.76 -19.92
C GLU A 270 -6.40 -4.00 -20.64
N GLU A 271 -5.48 -3.03 -20.61
CA GLU A 271 -4.16 -3.18 -21.22
C GLU A 271 -3.36 -4.32 -20.55
N PHE A 272 -3.40 -4.44 -19.22
CA PHE A 272 -2.75 -5.56 -18.53
C PHE A 272 -3.36 -6.92 -18.91
N LYS A 273 -4.68 -6.99 -19.06
CA LYS A 273 -5.38 -8.21 -19.47
C LYS A 273 -5.01 -8.60 -20.91
N GLU A 274 -5.07 -7.67 -21.85
CA GLU A 274 -4.74 -7.93 -23.26
C GLU A 274 -3.27 -8.29 -23.48
N LYS A 275 -2.36 -7.68 -22.71
CA LYS A 275 -0.91 -7.79 -22.90
C LYS A 275 -0.20 -8.63 -21.83
N LYS A 276 -0.93 -9.42 -21.03
CA LYS A 276 -0.35 -10.29 -19.99
C LYS A 276 0.72 -11.24 -20.56
N GLU A 277 0.44 -11.89 -21.68
CA GLU A 277 1.39 -12.80 -22.34
C GLU A 277 2.64 -12.08 -22.85
N GLN A 278 2.50 -10.85 -23.34
CA GLN A 278 3.64 -10.05 -23.76
C GLN A 278 4.57 -9.75 -22.57
N LEU A 279 4.00 -9.45 -21.40
CA LEU A 279 4.73 -9.18 -20.17
C LEU A 279 5.49 -10.42 -19.68
N ILE A 280 4.84 -11.58 -19.71
CA ILE A 280 5.41 -12.88 -19.33
C ILE A 280 6.56 -13.26 -20.26
N GLN A 281 6.33 -13.25 -21.57
CA GLN A 281 7.32 -13.69 -22.55
C GLN A 281 8.56 -12.78 -22.54
N SER A 282 8.35 -11.46 -22.51
CA SER A 282 9.46 -10.49 -22.44
C SER A 282 10.33 -10.71 -21.20
N ALA A 283 9.72 -10.90 -20.04
CA ALA A 283 10.46 -11.17 -18.81
C ALA A 283 11.18 -12.53 -18.87
N HIS A 284 10.52 -13.58 -19.35
CA HIS A 284 11.08 -14.93 -19.39
C HIS A 284 12.33 -14.99 -20.28
N GLU A 285 12.26 -14.45 -21.50
CA GLU A 285 13.39 -14.44 -22.44
C GLU A 285 14.63 -13.72 -21.90
N LEU A 286 14.42 -12.62 -21.16
CA LEU A 286 15.51 -11.88 -20.54
C LEU A 286 16.08 -12.63 -19.33
N MET A 287 15.21 -13.24 -18.53
CA MET A 287 15.57 -13.99 -17.33
C MET A 287 16.42 -15.22 -17.68
N VAL A 288 16.00 -16.05 -18.64
CA VAL A 288 16.75 -17.28 -19.00
C VAL A 288 18.14 -16.96 -19.52
N LYS A 289 18.31 -15.88 -20.29
CA LYS A 289 19.63 -15.40 -20.76
C LYS A 289 20.51 -15.00 -19.58
N ALA A 290 19.96 -14.28 -18.60
CA ALA A 290 20.71 -13.86 -17.42
C ALA A 290 21.07 -15.04 -16.51
N LEU A 291 20.17 -16.00 -16.33
CA LEU A 291 20.41 -17.23 -15.55
C LEU A 291 21.53 -18.09 -16.17
N ALA A 292 21.52 -18.24 -17.50
CA ALA A 292 22.56 -18.97 -18.23
C ALA A 292 23.95 -18.36 -18.02
N ILE A 293 24.07 -17.03 -18.13
CA ILE A 293 25.35 -16.31 -17.89
C ILE A 293 25.83 -16.51 -16.45
N LYS A 294 24.91 -16.61 -15.49
CA LYS A 294 25.20 -16.79 -14.06
C LYS A 294 25.44 -18.26 -13.66
N GLY A 295 25.25 -19.22 -14.58
CA GLY A 295 25.34 -20.64 -14.26
C GLY A 295 24.29 -21.11 -13.26
N LYS A 296 23.10 -20.50 -13.24
CA LYS A 296 21.98 -20.88 -12.37
C LYS A 296 20.99 -21.78 -13.12
N TYR A 297 20.10 -22.45 -12.37
CA TYR A 297 19.00 -23.23 -12.95
C TYR A 297 18.16 -22.34 -13.89
N ILE A 298 17.74 -22.93 -15.02
CA ILE A 298 16.97 -22.24 -16.05
C ILE A 298 15.62 -22.95 -16.16
N PRO A 299 14.49 -22.28 -15.85
CA PRO A 299 13.17 -22.86 -16.03
C PRO A 299 12.88 -23.04 -17.53
N GLU A 300 12.32 -24.18 -17.91
CA GLU A 300 11.94 -24.46 -19.31
C GLU A 300 10.76 -23.61 -19.78
N ASN A 301 9.83 -23.35 -18.87
CA ASN A 301 8.61 -22.58 -19.11
C ASN A 301 8.58 -21.34 -18.21
N PRO A 302 7.89 -20.26 -18.61
CA PRO A 302 7.70 -19.11 -17.74
C PRO A 302 7.11 -19.50 -16.38
N LEU A 303 7.63 -18.87 -15.32
CA LEU A 303 7.09 -19.04 -13.97
C LEU A 303 5.71 -18.36 -13.86
N GLU A 304 4.93 -18.73 -12.85
CA GLU A 304 3.61 -18.13 -12.63
C GLU A 304 3.71 -16.61 -12.44
N LEU A 305 2.80 -15.86 -13.09
CA LEU A 305 2.70 -14.42 -13.00
C LEU A 305 1.27 -13.99 -12.72
N LYS A 306 1.10 -13.27 -11.61
CA LYS A 306 -0.18 -12.75 -11.16
C LYS A 306 -0.34 -11.27 -11.52
N ILE A 307 -1.55 -10.88 -11.89
CA ILE A 307 -1.98 -9.48 -11.98
C ILE A 307 -3.01 -9.26 -10.90
N THR A 308 -2.76 -8.34 -9.98
CA THR A 308 -3.70 -7.99 -8.91
C THR A 308 -4.04 -6.51 -8.99
N VAL A 309 -5.15 -6.11 -8.37
CA VAL A 309 -5.61 -4.72 -8.42
C VAL A 309 -6.00 -4.23 -7.03
N GLN A 310 -5.74 -2.96 -6.75
CA GLN A 310 -6.24 -2.29 -5.56
C GLN A 310 -6.55 -0.81 -5.82
N GLY A 311 -7.41 -0.26 -4.96
CA GLY A 311 -7.83 1.14 -5.02
C GLY A 311 -9.32 1.28 -5.20
N GLY A 312 -9.96 2.00 -4.28
CA GLY A 312 -11.35 2.41 -4.39
C GLY A 312 -12.42 1.35 -4.19
N VAL A 313 -12.09 0.06 -4.28
CA VAL A 313 -13.02 -1.06 -4.14
C VAL A 313 -13.74 -1.00 -2.79
N GLY A 314 -15.06 -1.11 -2.83
CA GLY A 314 -15.89 -1.00 -1.64
C GLY A 314 -17.11 -1.90 -1.61
N THR A 315 -17.43 -2.66 -2.67
CA THR A 315 -18.57 -3.59 -2.69
C THR A 315 -18.19 -4.96 -3.27
N ALA A 316 -18.98 -6.00 -2.95
CA ALA A 316 -18.85 -7.33 -3.54
C ALA A 316 -18.98 -7.30 -5.08
N THR A 317 -19.93 -6.52 -5.60
CA THR A 317 -20.11 -6.35 -7.05
C THR A 317 -18.85 -5.80 -7.73
N GLU A 318 -18.19 -4.79 -7.13
CA GLU A 318 -16.94 -4.25 -7.68
C GLU A 318 -15.81 -5.28 -7.60
N HIS A 319 -15.74 -6.04 -6.51
CA HIS A 319 -14.76 -7.11 -6.34
C HIS A 319 -14.91 -8.20 -7.41
N ASP A 320 -16.10 -8.76 -7.56
CA ASP A 320 -16.41 -9.81 -8.54
C ASP A 320 -16.23 -9.29 -9.96
N PHE A 321 -16.60 -8.04 -10.23
CA PHE A 321 -16.38 -7.42 -11.53
C PHE A 321 -14.90 -7.41 -11.92
N LEU A 322 -14.01 -7.00 -11.01
CA LEU A 322 -12.57 -6.95 -11.28
C LEU A 322 -12.01 -8.35 -11.59
N LEU A 323 -12.45 -9.37 -10.86
CA LEU A 323 -12.06 -10.77 -11.08
C LEU A 323 -12.60 -11.29 -12.43
N ASP A 324 -13.88 -11.10 -12.71
CA ASP A 324 -14.54 -11.72 -13.86
C ASP A 324 -14.23 -10.99 -15.18
N HIS A 325 -14.23 -9.65 -15.18
CA HIS A 325 -14.05 -8.85 -16.40
C HIS A 325 -12.57 -8.62 -16.76
N TYR A 326 -11.76 -8.22 -15.77
CA TYR A 326 -10.33 -7.96 -15.97
C TYR A 326 -9.44 -9.18 -15.74
N GLN A 327 -10.00 -10.28 -15.24
CA GLN A 327 -9.26 -11.53 -14.99
C GLN A 327 -8.06 -11.33 -14.07
N VAL A 328 -8.20 -10.42 -13.09
CA VAL A 328 -7.19 -10.24 -12.05
C VAL A 328 -7.22 -11.43 -11.08
N ASP A 329 -6.06 -11.79 -10.55
CA ASP A 329 -5.87 -12.95 -9.68
C ASP A 329 -6.32 -12.68 -8.23
N SER A 330 -6.32 -11.41 -7.81
CA SER A 330 -6.75 -10.99 -6.46
C SER A 330 -7.03 -9.48 -6.40
N VAL A 331 -7.88 -9.06 -5.46
CA VAL A 331 -8.21 -7.66 -5.20
C VAL A 331 -7.74 -7.23 -3.80
N GLY A 332 -6.99 -6.14 -3.73
CA GLY A 332 -6.51 -5.58 -2.47
C GLY A 332 -7.56 -4.68 -1.79
N TRP A 333 -7.95 -5.04 -0.57
CA TRP A 333 -8.86 -4.27 0.27
C TRP A 333 -8.07 -3.61 1.42
N GLY A 334 -7.78 -2.31 1.26
CA GLY A 334 -6.99 -1.54 2.21
C GLY A 334 -7.86 -0.82 3.24
N SER A 335 -8.19 0.45 2.97
CA SER A 335 -8.80 1.39 3.92
C SER A 335 -9.93 0.80 4.78
N PRO A 336 -10.91 0.04 4.26
CA PRO A 336 -11.98 -0.53 5.09
C PRO A 336 -11.47 -1.37 6.27
N PHE A 337 -10.35 -2.07 6.12
CA PHE A 337 -9.75 -2.86 7.20
C PHE A 337 -9.18 -2.02 8.36
N LEU A 338 -9.00 -0.70 8.20
CA LEU A 338 -8.65 0.19 9.32
C LEU A 338 -9.76 0.23 10.38
N LEU A 339 -11.00 -0.10 10.00
CA LEU A 339 -12.15 -0.23 10.90
C LEU A 339 -12.35 -1.65 11.45
N VAL A 340 -11.39 -2.55 11.23
CA VAL A 340 -11.45 -3.96 11.67
C VAL A 340 -10.37 -4.24 12.73
N PRO A 341 -10.69 -4.22 14.04
CA PRO A 341 -9.72 -4.42 15.12
C PRO A 341 -9.02 -5.77 15.10
N GLU A 342 -9.69 -6.81 14.61
CA GLU A 342 -9.13 -8.15 14.49
C GLU A 342 -8.17 -8.29 13.31
N ALA A 343 -7.97 -7.24 12.50
CA ALA A 343 -7.08 -7.27 11.33
C ALA A 343 -5.97 -6.22 11.37
N THR A 344 -6.17 -5.09 12.04
CA THR A 344 -5.24 -3.95 12.01
C THR A 344 -4.90 -3.42 13.40
N SER A 345 -3.73 -2.79 13.52
CA SER A 345 -3.21 -2.14 14.72
C SER A 345 -3.41 -0.63 14.67
N VAL A 346 -4.64 -0.19 14.97
CA VAL A 346 -5.07 1.22 15.02
C VAL A 346 -5.70 1.50 16.38
N ASP A 347 -5.35 2.62 17.01
CA ASP A 347 -5.90 3.01 18.31
C ASP A 347 -7.38 3.42 18.23
N VAL A 348 -8.07 3.31 19.37
CA VAL A 348 -9.52 3.55 19.48
C VAL A 348 -9.92 4.94 18.98
N HIS A 349 -9.21 5.99 19.41
CA HIS A 349 -9.54 7.36 19.02
C HIS A 349 -9.42 7.56 17.51
N THR A 350 -8.37 7.01 16.90
CA THR A 350 -8.19 7.09 15.45
C THR A 350 -9.24 6.28 14.69
N ARG A 351 -9.68 5.11 15.18
CA ARG A 351 -10.80 4.35 14.57
C ARG A 351 -12.12 5.11 14.65
N GLU A 352 -12.43 5.71 15.79
CA GLU A 352 -13.62 6.55 15.95
C GLU A 352 -13.62 7.75 15.00
N LEU A 353 -12.44 8.36 14.78
CA LEU A 353 -12.29 9.45 13.84
C LEU A 353 -12.53 8.98 12.39
N LEU A 354 -12.01 7.81 12.02
CA LEU A 354 -12.25 7.20 10.69
C LEU A 354 -13.73 6.91 10.46
N ALA A 355 -14.41 6.29 11.43
CA ALA A 355 -15.83 5.95 11.35
C ALA A 355 -16.73 7.19 11.20
N LYS A 356 -16.30 8.34 11.74
CA LYS A 356 -17.07 9.59 11.62
C LYS A 356 -16.78 10.38 10.34
N ALA A 357 -15.75 10.01 9.59
CA ALA A 357 -15.26 10.77 8.45
C ALA A 357 -16.32 10.86 7.34
N LYS A 358 -16.47 12.06 6.77
CA LYS A 358 -17.26 12.32 5.56
C LYS A 358 -16.34 12.72 4.40
N GLU A 359 -16.91 12.94 3.22
CA GLU A 359 -16.12 13.23 2.01
C GLU A 359 -15.26 14.48 2.17
N GLU A 360 -15.75 15.52 2.84
CA GLU A 360 -15.07 16.79 3.09
C GLU A 360 -13.88 16.68 4.07
N ASP A 361 -13.87 15.63 4.89
CA ASP A 361 -12.80 15.37 5.87
C ASP A 361 -11.60 14.67 5.23
N LEU A 362 -11.83 13.95 4.12
CA LEU A 362 -10.82 13.21 3.39
C LEU A 362 -10.27 14.06 2.25
N TYR A 363 -8.96 14.28 2.23
CA TYR A 363 -8.37 15.16 1.24
C TYR A 363 -6.96 14.75 0.84
N LEU A 364 -6.59 15.15 -0.37
CA LEU A 364 -5.25 14.98 -0.89
C LEU A 364 -4.37 16.13 -0.37
N SER A 365 -3.46 15.81 0.54
CA SER A 365 -2.70 16.81 1.30
C SER A 365 -1.25 16.96 0.84
N PRO A 366 -0.62 18.13 1.07
CA PRO A 366 0.80 18.34 0.81
C PRO A 366 1.69 17.94 2.00
N ILE A 367 1.20 17.24 3.02
CA ILE A 367 1.92 17.06 4.31
C ILE A 367 3.15 16.16 4.21
N SER A 368 3.29 15.39 3.14
CA SER A 368 4.40 14.45 2.97
C SER A 368 5.75 15.17 2.83
N PRO A 369 6.77 14.76 3.61
CA PRO A 369 8.14 15.23 3.42
C PRO A 369 8.76 14.85 2.07
N LEU A 370 8.21 13.85 1.38
CA LEU A 370 8.68 13.40 0.04
C LEU A 370 8.27 14.35 -1.10
N GLY A 371 7.47 15.38 -0.82
CA GLY A 371 6.91 16.27 -1.86
C GLY A 371 5.83 15.61 -2.73
N ILE A 372 5.42 14.39 -2.40
CA ILE A 372 4.36 13.65 -3.08
C ILE A 372 3.04 13.86 -2.33
N PRO A 373 1.92 14.15 -3.01
CA PRO A 373 0.61 14.24 -2.38
C PRO A 373 0.26 13.01 -1.52
N PHE A 374 -0.48 13.22 -0.44
CA PHE A 374 -0.76 12.20 0.56
C PHE A 374 -2.20 12.26 1.03
N ASN A 375 -2.96 11.18 0.82
CA ASN A 375 -4.33 11.06 1.31
C ASN A 375 -4.31 10.99 2.84
N THR A 376 -5.10 11.84 3.48
CA THR A 376 -5.19 11.96 4.93
C THR A 376 -6.59 12.40 5.35
N LEU A 377 -6.84 12.31 6.64
CA LEU A 377 -8.06 12.74 7.29
C LEU A 377 -7.83 14.03 8.11
N ARG A 378 -8.82 14.92 8.15
CA ARG A 378 -8.84 16.10 9.03
C ARG A 378 -9.09 15.70 10.49
N GLY A 379 -8.64 16.53 11.43
CA GLY A 379 -8.92 16.34 12.86
C GLY A 379 -8.02 15.29 13.53
N THR A 380 -6.95 14.85 12.85
CA THR A 380 -5.98 13.93 13.46
C THR A 380 -5.24 14.58 14.63
N THR A 381 -4.88 13.79 15.64
CA THR A 381 -4.10 14.31 16.78
C THR A 381 -2.74 14.88 16.36
N ASN A 382 -2.15 14.39 15.26
CA ASN A 382 -0.96 15.02 14.66
C ASN A 382 -1.23 16.42 14.16
N GLU A 383 -2.35 16.63 13.46
CA GLU A 383 -2.73 17.94 12.94
C GLU A 383 -2.87 18.95 14.09
N THR A 384 -3.59 18.62 15.15
CA THR A 384 -3.74 19.49 16.34
C THR A 384 -2.38 19.87 16.94
N LEU A 385 -1.50 18.89 17.15
CA LEU A 385 -0.17 19.14 17.73
C LEU A 385 0.74 19.93 16.78
N LYS A 386 0.63 19.70 15.47
CA LYS A 386 1.36 20.46 14.45
C LYS A 386 0.91 21.91 14.44
N GLN A 387 -0.40 22.18 14.43
CA GLN A 387 -0.93 23.54 14.41
C GLN A 387 -0.56 24.31 15.68
N LYS A 388 -0.65 23.67 16.85
CA LYS A 388 -0.18 24.27 18.11
C LYS A 388 1.30 24.70 18.03
N ARG A 389 2.17 23.83 17.49
CA ARG A 389 3.59 24.16 17.29
C ARG A 389 3.80 25.33 16.34
N ILE A 390 3.01 25.43 15.26
CA ILE A 390 3.08 26.56 14.32
C ILE A 390 2.68 27.87 15.04
N GLN A 391 1.61 27.85 15.82
CA GLN A 391 1.14 29.00 16.61
C GLN A 391 2.16 29.44 17.67
N ASP A 392 2.87 28.48 18.27
CA ASP A 392 3.93 28.73 19.26
C ASP A 392 5.28 29.18 18.63
N ASN A 393 5.33 29.44 17.31
CA ASN A 393 6.56 29.71 16.54
C ASN A 393 7.63 28.60 16.69
N LYS A 394 7.19 27.35 16.81
CA LYS A 394 8.00 26.14 16.97
C LYS A 394 7.67 25.10 15.92
N ALA A 395 7.44 25.55 14.68
CA ALA A 395 7.08 24.70 13.56
C ALA A 395 8.09 23.55 13.32
N GLY A 396 7.59 22.45 12.77
CA GLY A 396 8.37 21.24 12.51
C GLY A 396 8.54 20.31 13.71
N SER A 397 9.12 19.14 13.44
CA SER A 397 9.38 18.08 14.42
C SER A 397 10.86 17.99 14.78
N SER A 398 11.16 17.43 15.95
CA SER A 398 12.54 17.07 16.35
C SER A 398 13.19 16.01 15.44
N CYS A 399 12.41 15.28 14.64
CA CYS A 399 12.83 14.30 13.64
C CYS A 399 13.86 13.25 14.13
N PRO A 400 13.59 12.52 15.24
CA PRO A 400 14.57 11.60 15.82
C PRO A 400 14.90 10.40 14.91
N LYS A 401 13.92 9.90 14.15
CA LYS A 401 14.08 8.71 13.29
C LYS A 401 14.83 8.97 11.98
N ARG A 402 14.78 10.21 11.47
CA ARG A 402 15.43 10.65 10.22
C ARG A 402 15.17 9.82 8.94
N PHE A 403 14.28 8.81 8.89
CA PHE A 403 14.07 7.99 7.69
C PHE A 403 13.72 8.79 6.42
N LEU A 404 13.01 9.92 6.56
CA LEU A 404 12.66 10.83 5.47
C LEU A 404 13.63 12.01 5.31
N ALA A 405 14.82 11.94 5.91
CA ALA A 405 15.87 12.97 5.76
C ALA A 405 16.61 12.82 4.43
N LEU A 406 15.90 13.00 3.32
CA LEU A 406 16.40 12.75 1.97
C LEU A 406 16.90 14.02 1.27
N SER A 407 16.51 15.22 1.71
CA SER A 407 16.98 16.47 1.10
C SER A 407 18.44 16.71 1.47
N LYS A 408 19.32 16.83 0.47
CA LYS A 408 20.76 17.11 0.67
C LYS A 408 21.08 18.61 0.76
N GLU A 409 20.06 19.46 0.84
CA GLU A 409 20.21 20.92 0.79
C GLU A 409 21.16 21.48 1.87
N PHE A 410 21.18 20.87 3.06
CA PHE A 410 22.03 21.30 4.18
C PHE A 410 23.19 20.35 4.48
N GLY A 411 23.54 19.44 3.56
CA GLY A 411 24.67 18.53 3.71
C GLY A 411 24.38 17.08 3.29
N ALA A 412 25.45 16.28 3.24
CA ALA A 412 25.43 14.91 2.73
C ALA A 412 24.56 13.94 3.56
N GLU A 413 24.43 14.17 4.87
CA GLU A 413 23.61 13.33 5.77
C GLU A 413 22.11 13.45 5.53
N GLY A 414 21.69 14.50 4.82
CA GLY A 414 20.31 14.82 4.52
C GLY A 414 19.51 15.38 5.70
N ILE A 415 18.48 16.15 5.36
CA ILE A 415 17.51 16.76 6.27
C ILE A 415 16.08 16.46 5.84
N CYS A 416 15.18 16.32 6.81
CA CYS A 416 13.76 16.11 6.56
C CYS A 416 13.05 17.47 6.49
N THR A 417 12.21 17.67 5.48
CA THR A 417 11.46 18.93 5.27
C THR A 417 10.38 19.17 6.35
N ALA A 418 9.98 18.13 7.09
CA ALA A 418 9.15 18.24 8.30
C ALA A 418 9.94 18.43 9.59
N SER A 419 11.27 18.57 9.52
CA SER A 419 12.09 18.83 10.71
C SER A 419 12.03 20.31 11.08
N LYS A 420 12.10 20.60 12.39
CA LYS A 420 12.18 21.96 12.90
C LYS A 420 13.38 22.71 12.32
N LYS A 421 14.55 22.07 12.27
CA LYS A 421 15.76 22.67 11.67
C LYS A 421 15.52 23.12 10.23
N TYR A 422 14.84 22.32 9.41
CA TYR A 422 14.53 22.71 8.04
C TYR A 422 13.56 23.88 7.98
N GLN A 423 12.45 23.79 8.71
CA GLN A 423 11.41 24.81 8.67
C GLN A 423 11.89 26.15 9.24
N ASP A 424 12.70 26.14 10.31
CA ASP A 424 13.26 27.38 10.88
C ASP A 424 14.11 28.14 9.85
N VAL A 425 15.01 27.44 9.13
CA VAL A 425 15.84 28.06 8.08
C VAL A 425 14.96 28.61 6.95
N LYS A 426 14.00 27.83 6.45
CA LYS A 426 13.10 28.27 5.37
C LYS A 426 12.18 29.43 5.76
N LEU A 427 11.75 29.48 7.02
CA LEU A 427 10.96 30.60 7.52
C LEU A 427 11.82 31.87 7.66
N GLN A 428 13.09 31.74 8.05
CA GLN A 428 14.03 32.87 8.09
C GLN A 428 14.30 33.43 6.68
N GLU A 429 14.55 32.56 5.70
CA GLU A 429 14.69 32.95 4.29
C GLU A 429 13.44 33.69 3.79
N LEU A 430 12.25 33.14 4.08
CA LEU A 430 10.98 33.76 3.69
C LEU A 430 10.76 35.14 4.34
N GLU A 431 11.21 35.34 5.59
CA GLU A 431 11.08 36.63 6.26
C GLU A 431 11.91 37.73 5.58
N VAL A 432 13.05 37.40 4.98
CA VAL A 432 13.87 38.35 4.21
C VAL A 432 13.14 38.83 2.95
N GLU A 433 12.33 37.98 2.33
CA GLU A 433 11.57 38.29 1.11
C GLU A 433 10.22 38.96 1.38
N LYS A 434 9.83 39.13 2.65
CA LYS A 434 8.47 39.55 3.05
C LYS A 434 8.03 40.88 2.42
N GLU A 435 8.90 41.87 2.35
CA GLU A 435 8.60 43.19 1.76
C GLU A 435 8.41 43.14 0.24
N THR A 436 8.84 42.06 -0.42
CA THR A 436 8.70 41.86 -1.87
C THR A 436 7.48 41.01 -2.24
N LEU A 437 6.82 40.41 -1.26
CA LEU A 437 5.70 39.50 -1.44
C LEU A 437 4.39 40.15 -0.99
N THR A 438 3.30 39.87 -1.70
CA THR A 438 1.96 40.20 -1.18
C THR A 438 1.66 39.37 0.06
N ALA A 439 0.76 39.85 0.92
CA ALA A 439 0.34 39.11 2.12
C ALA A 439 -0.14 37.68 1.80
N THR A 440 -0.87 37.53 0.70
CA THR A 440 -1.35 36.22 0.20
C THR A 440 -0.20 35.31 -0.24
N MET A 441 0.76 35.84 -1.00
CA MET A 441 1.93 35.06 -1.45
C MET A 441 2.80 34.63 -0.28
N TYR A 442 3.06 35.53 0.68
CA TYR A 442 3.81 35.22 1.88
C TYR A 442 3.10 34.13 2.73
N ALA A 443 1.79 34.25 2.93
CA ALA A 443 1.01 33.25 3.66
C ALA A 443 1.06 31.86 2.98
N ASN A 444 0.92 31.80 1.66
CA ASN A 444 1.01 30.56 0.89
C ASN A 444 2.39 29.92 0.98
N ALA A 445 3.46 30.73 0.86
CA ALA A 445 4.83 30.25 1.00
C ALA A 445 5.10 29.71 2.41
N LYS A 446 4.62 30.42 3.44
CA LYS A 446 4.70 29.98 4.85
C LYS A 446 3.99 28.65 5.06
N ASN A 447 2.76 28.50 4.57
CA ASN A 447 1.99 27.26 4.67
C ASN A 447 2.71 26.08 3.98
N LYS A 448 3.27 26.29 2.78
CA LYS A 448 4.04 25.28 2.05
C LYS A 448 5.24 24.73 2.86
N ILE A 449 5.86 25.58 3.67
CA ILE A 449 6.94 25.19 4.59
C ILE A 449 6.37 24.42 5.79
N THR A 450 5.33 24.95 6.44
CA THR A 450 4.84 24.44 7.74
C THR A 450 3.87 23.26 7.64
N ASP A 451 3.27 23.01 6.48
CA ASP A 451 2.29 21.93 6.29
C ASP A 451 2.89 20.53 6.47
N LYS A 452 4.22 20.40 6.33
CA LYS A 452 4.93 19.12 6.40
C LYS A 452 4.79 18.47 7.78
N SER A 453 4.28 17.24 7.81
CA SER A 453 4.08 16.43 9.02
C SER A 453 5.17 15.36 9.19
N CYS A 454 5.47 15.00 10.44
CA CYS A 454 6.41 13.92 10.76
C CYS A 454 5.78 12.53 10.54
N LEU A 455 5.81 12.02 9.31
CA LEU A 455 5.22 10.72 8.99
C LEU A 455 5.90 9.52 9.69
N CYS A 456 7.22 9.59 9.94
CA CYS A 456 7.99 8.49 10.55
C CYS A 456 7.52 8.13 11.97
N VAL A 457 7.00 9.12 12.70
CA VAL A 457 6.49 8.93 14.07
C VAL A 457 4.96 8.87 14.04
N GLY A 458 4.32 9.77 13.28
CA GLY A 458 2.87 9.84 13.19
C GLY A 458 2.21 8.55 12.72
N LEU A 459 2.77 7.89 11.70
CA LEU A 459 2.24 6.62 11.17
C LEU A 459 2.60 5.40 12.03
N ALA A 460 3.50 5.55 13.01
CA ALA A 460 3.91 4.48 13.93
C ALA A 460 3.11 4.51 15.24
N ASN A 461 2.67 5.69 15.67
CA ASN A 461 2.07 5.89 16.98
C ASN A 461 0.76 5.14 17.20
N ALA A 462 -0.04 4.88 16.15
CA ALA A 462 -1.32 4.20 16.31
C ALA A 462 -1.15 2.80 16.95
N SER A 463 -0.17 2.02 16.47
CA SER A 463 0.12 0.69 17.03
C SER A 463 0.72 0.76 18.43
N TYR A 464 1.53 1.77 18.71
CA TYR A 464 2.03 1.98 20.08
C TYR A 464 0.90 2.29 21.07
N LEU A 465 -0.05 3.14 20.67
CA LEU A 465 -1.19 3.49 21.50
C LEU A 465 -2.15 2.31 21.70
N GLU A 466 -2.42 1.52 20.65
CA GLU A 466 -3.26 0.31 20.76
C GLU A 466 -2.69 -0.72 21.74
N ASN A 467 -1.35 -0.84 21.82
CA ASN A 467 -0.68 -1.86 22.64
C ASN A 467 -0.05 -1.29 23.93
N ASP A 468 -0.46 -0.11 24.36
CA ASP A 468 0.04 0.58 25.56
C ASP A 468 1.58 0.72 25.62
N LEU A 469 2.22 0.82 24.45
CA LEU A 469 3.66 0.95 24.32
C LEU A 469 4.08 2.41 24.54
N LYS A 470 5.10 2.60 25.39
CA LYS A 470 5.60 3.93 25.73
C LYS A 470 6.18 4.67 24.52
N ILE A 471 5.55 5.77 24.14
CA ILE A 471 6.07 6.72 23.13
C ILE A 471 7.08 7.64 23.81
N LYS A 472 8.30 7.71 23.25
CA LYS A 472 9.38 8.59 23.74
C LYS A 472 9.52 9.83 22.85
N GLY A 473 9.99 10.93 23.43
CA GLY A 473 10.33 12.16 22.70
C GLY A 473 9.17 13.16 22.57
N GLN A 474 9.29 14.09 21.63
CA GLN A 474 8.30 15.14 21.39
C GLN A 474 6.98 14.55 20.90
N ALA A 475 5.86 14.89 21.55
CA ALA A 475 4.53 14.45 21.14
C ALA A 475 4.23 14.80 19.66
N GLN A 476 4.02 13.77 18.84
CA GLN A 476 3.66 13.93 17.43
C GLN A 476 2.20 13.58 17.14
N GLY A 477 1.49 12.85 18.01
CA GLY A 477 0.14 12.36 17.68
C GLY A 477 0.16 11.32 16.55
N VAL A 478 -1.01 10.92 16.10
CA VAL A 478 -1.22 9.95 15.02
C VAL A 478 -1.49 10.70 13.72
N VAL A 479 -0.81 10.30 12.67
CA VAL A 479 -1.17 10.62 11.27
C VAL A 479 -1.87 9.39 10.74
N ILE A 480 -2.94 9.50 9.95
CA ILE A 480 -3.55 8.36 9.27
C ILE A 480 -3.84 8.68 7.81
N CYS A 481 -3.83 7.66 6.95
CA CYS A 481 -3.85 7.84 5.50
C CYS A 481 -4.86 6.92 4.79
N PRO A 482 -6.15 6.95 5.17
CA PRO A 482 -7.17 6.18 4.47
C PRO A 482 -7.35 6.71 3.05
N GLY A 483 -7.83 5.85 2.15
CA GLY A 483 -8.35 6.27 0.86
C GLY A 483 -9.68 7.04 1.01
N PRO A 484 -10.08 7.78 -0.03
CA PRO A 484 -11.27 8.66 -0.03
C PRO A 484 -12.59 7.90 0.14
N ASN A 485 -12.60 6.59 -0.13
CA ASN A 485 -13.77 5.74 0.06
C ASN A 485 -14.08 5.43 1.53
N MET A 486 -13.20 5.80 2.48
CA MET A 486 -13.48 5.67 3.91
C MET A 486 -14.74 6.43 4.35
N ALA A 487 -15.14 7.49 3.63
CA ALA A 487 -16.33 8.28 3.94
C ALA A 487 -17.66 7.49 3.99
N TYR A 488 -17.67 6.27 3.42
CA TYR A 488 -18.86 5.43 3.34
C TYR A 488 -18.81 4.23 4.31
N PHE A 489 -17.73 4.08 5.09
CA PHE A 489 -17.61 3.06 6.14
C PHE A 489 -17.66 3.79 7.48
N ASP A 490 -18.82 3.77 8.14
CA ASP A 490 -19.14 4.72 9.20
C ASP A 490 -19.17 4.11 10.62
N HIS A 491 -18.72 2.88 10.77
CA HIS A 491 -18.64 2.19 12.04
C HIS A 491 -17.52 1.15 12.08
N GLU A 492 -17.16 0.72 13.28
CA GLU A 492 -16.24 -0.39 13.49
C GLU A 492 -16.90 -1.71 13.08
N VAL A 493 -16.16 -2.58 12.39
CA VAL A 493 -16.67 -3.80 11.77
C VAL A 493 -15.85 -5.00 12.23
N SER A 494 -16.50 -6.11 12.56
CA SER A 494 -15.77 -7.36 12.86
C SER A 494 -15.19 -7.99 11.60
N LEU A 495 -14.11 -8.77 11.74
CA LEU A 495 -13.46 -9.44 10.60
C LEU A 495 -14.43 -10.29 9.78
N ILE A 496 -15.30 -11.08 10.44
CA ILE A 496 -16.27 -11.94 9.75
C ILE A 496 -17.24 -11.13 8.89
N LYS A 497 -17.76 -10.01 9.42
CA LYS A 497 -18.67 -9.13 8.68
C LYS A 497 -17.98 -8.47 7.50
N MET A 498 -16.74 -8.00 7.66
CA MET A 498 -15.97 -7.42 6.55
C MET A 498 -15.73 -8.45 5.45
N VAL A 499 -15.40 -9.70 5.79
CA VAL A 499 -15.21 -10.77 4.80
C VAL A 499 -16.52 -11.15 4.12
N GLN A 500 -17.63 -11.22 4.88
CA GLN A 500 -18.96 -11.43 4.31
C GLN A 500 -19.37 -10.28 3.38
N HIS A 501 -19.01 -9.04 3.69
CA HIS A 501 -19.20 -7.88 2.82
C HIS A 501 -18.44 -7.99 1.50
N ILE A 502 -17.18 -8.42 1.55
CA ILE A 502 -16.37 -8.65 0.34
C ILE A 502 -17.01 -9.72 -0.55
N TYR A 503 -17.59 -10.76 0.03
CA TYR A 503 -18.24 -11.86 -0.70
C TYR A 503 -19.74 -11.68 -0.94
N GLY A 504 -20.33 -10.54 -0.54
CA GLY A 504 -21.74 -10.23 -0.78
C GLY A 504 -22.73 -11.04 0.06
N ASN A 505 -22.28 -11.59 1.19
CA ASN A 505 -23.13 -12.32 2.15
C ASN A 505 -23.69 -11.41 3.26
N ASP A 506 -23.12 -10.23 3.45
CA ASP A 506 -23.60 -9.16 4.33
C ASP A 506 -23.21 -7.80 3.71
N THR A 507 -23.62 -6.68 4.30
CA THR A 507 -23.17 -5.34 3.92
C THR A 507 -22.72 -4.55 5.14
N VAL A 508 -21.59 -3.85 5.02
CA VAL A 508 -21.08 -2.94 6.07
C VAL A 508 -21.24 -1.47 5.65
N LEU A 509 -21.98 -1.24 4.57
CA LEU A 509 -22.35 0.08 4.07
C LEU A 509 -23.82 0.35 4.42
N ASP A 510 -24.10 1.54 4.96
CA ASP A 510 -25.43 1.91 5.47
C ASP A 510 -26.43 2.37 4.38
N GLY A 511 -26.03 2.44 3.11
CA GLY A 511 -26.92 2.81 1.98
C GLY A 511 -26.59 4.16 1.32
N GLU A 512 -27.48 4.60 0.42
CA GLU A 512 -27.24 5.39 -0.80
C GLU A 512 -26.18 6.51 -0.76
N GLY A 513 -25.40 6.61 -1.85
CA GLY A 513 -24.56 7.77 -2.13
C GLY A 513 -23.12 7.46 -2.54
N ARG A 514 -22.61 6.25 -2.25
CA ARG A 514 -21.26 5.85 -2.71
C ARG A 514 -21.24 5.68 -4.23
N PRO A 515 -20.45 6.48 -4.99
CA PRO A 515 -20.27 6.25 -6.42
C PRO A 515 -19.46 4.97 -6.65
N ASN A 516 -19.59 4.38 -7.84
CA ASN A 516 -18.72 3.27 -8.24
C ASN A 516 -17.24 3.71 -8.18
N MET A 517 -16.35 2.77 -7.84
CA MET A 517 -14.91 3.04 -7.70
C MET A 517 -14.28 3.78 -8.90
N PHE A 518 -14.69 3.49 -10.14
CA PHE A 518 -14.20 4.15 -11.35
C PHE A 518 -14.71 5.59 -11.47
N VAL A 519 -15.99 5.81 -11.16
CA VAL A 519 -16.59 7.15 -11.16
C VAL A 519 -15.98 8.01 -10.06
N LYS A 520 -15.72 7.43 -8.87
CA LYS A 520 -15.00 8.12 -7.78
C LYS A 520 -13.59 8.51 -8.22
N GLU A 521 -12.86 7.60 -8.87
CA GLU A 521 -11.52 7.89 -9.40
C GLU A 521 -11.58 9.02 -10.44
N LEU A 522 -12.51 8.97 -11.40
CA LEU A 522 -12.68 10.02 -12.41
C LEU A 522 -12.94 11.39 -11.79
N LYS A 523 -13.81 11.48 -10.77
CA LYS A 523 -14.02 12.71 -9.99
C LYS A 523 -12.70 13.22 -9.43
N MET A 524 -11.91 12.36 -8.80
CA MET A 524 -10.64 12.76 -8.19
C MET A 524 -9.62 13.25 -9.21
N TYR A 525 -9.53 12.61 -10.38
CA TYR A 525 -8.66 13.07 -11.46
C TYR A 525 -9.12 14.42 -12.03
N THR A 526 -10.43 14.64 -12.11
CA THR A 526 -11.02 15.91 -12.54
C THR A 526 -10.69 17.03 -11.55
N ASP A 527 -10.91 16.78 -10.26
CA ASP A 527 -10.56 17.70 -9.15
C ASP A 527 -9.04 17.96 -9.14
N TYR A 528 -8.22 16.93 -9.34
CA TYR A 528 -6.77 17.04 -9.40
C TYR A 528 -6.32 17.94 -10.55
N LEU A 529 -6.83 17.76 -11.77
CA LEU A 529 -6.49 18.60 -12.91
C LEU A 529 -6.88 20.06 -12.68
N LYS A 530 -8.09 20.31 -12.17
CA LYS A 530 -8.56 21.65 -11.82
C LYS A 530 -7.64 22.32 -10.80
N ASN A 531 -7.28 21.59 -9.75
CA ASN A 531 -6.38 22.09 -8.72
C ASN A 531 -4.96 22.33 -9.26
N GLU A 532 -4.45 21.46 -10.14
CA GLU A 532 -3.13 21.64 -10.76
C GLU A 532 -3.07 22.93 -11.60
N ILE A 533 -4.14 23.25 -12.34
CA ILE A 533 -4.26 24.48 -13.12
C ILE A 533 -4.42 25.70 -12.20
N ALA A 534 -5.28 25.61 -11.18
CA ALA A 534 -5.61 26.74 -10.29
C ALA A 534 -4.46 27.13 -9.34
N THR A 535 -3.57 26.19 -9.00
CA THR A 535 -2.50 26.41 -8.00
C THR A 535 -1.16 26.83 -8.60
N VAL A 536 -1.11 27.10 -9.91
CA VAL A 536 0.09 27.64 -10.54
C VAL A 536 0.38 29.04 -10.00
N SER A 537 1.52 29.17 -9.34
CA SER A 537 1.98 30.38 -8.63
C SER A 537 3.07 31.15 -9.38
N THR A 538 3.49 30.65 -10.55
CA THR A 538 4.53 31.23 -11.42
C THR A 538 4.01 31.43 -12.84
N SER A 539 4.83 31.94 -13.75
CA SER A 539 4.50 31.95 -15.18
C SER A 539 4.22 30.52 -15.68
N ILE A 540 3.19 30.41 -16.52
CA ILE A 540 2.78 29.14 -17.15
C ILE A 540 3.79 28.79 -18.24
N THR A 541 4.25 27.55 -18.26
CA THR A 541 5.20 27.05 -19.26
C THR A 541 4.49 26.28 -20.37
N ALA A 542 5.07 26.27 -21.58
CA ALA A 542 4.59 25.45 -22.69
C ALA A 542 4.51 23.95 -22.34
N GLY A 543 5.44 23.48 -21.49
CA GLY A 543 5.46 22.10 -21.00
C GLY A 543 4.25 21.77 -20.12
N GLN A 544 3.85 22.67 -19.22
CA GLN A 544 2.65 22.50 -18.39
C GLN A 544 1.38 22.46 -19.25
N ILE A 545 1.25 23.37 -20.22
CA ILE A 545 0.11 23.39 -21.14
C ILE A 545 0.02 22.08 -21.92
N LYS A 546 1.15 21.58 -22.45
CA LYS A 546 1.18 20.29 -23.14
C LYS A 546 0.75 19.15 -22.22
N LYS A 547 1.23 19.13 -20.98
CA LYS A 547 0.86 18.12 -19.97
C LYS A 547 -0.64 18.16 -19.68
N TRP A 548 -1.22 19.34 -19.42
CA TRP A 548 -2.64 19.46 -19.11
C TRP A 548 -3.54 19.08 -20.28
N ASN A 549 -3.13 19.39 -21.51
CA ASN A 549 -3.86 18.96 -22.71
C ASN A 549 -3.84 17.43 -22.85
N LEU A 550 -2.67 16.81 -22.68
CA LEU A 550 -2.55 15.35 -22.67
C LEU A 550 -3.44 14.73 -21.57
N PHE A 551 -3.37 15.27 -20.36
CA PHE A 551 -4.17 14.82 -19.22
C PHE A 551 -5.67 14.90 -19.50
N LYS A 552 -6.14 16.05 -20.00
CA LYS A 552 -7.55 16.25 -20.38
C LYS A 552 -8.00 15.26 -21.46
N ASN A 553 -7.19 15.04 -22.48
CA ASN A 553 -7.50 14.11 -23.56
C ASN A 553 -7.58 12.67 -23.06
N ASN A 554 -6.60 12.23 -22.26
CA ASN A 554 -6.58 10.89 -21.67
C ASN A 554 -7.81 10.65 -20.77
N LEU A 555 -8.28 11.66 -20.02
CA LEU A 555 -9.52 11.53 -19.24
C LEU A 555 -10.75 11.36 -20.14
N LEU A 556 -10.86 12.13 -21.23
CA LEU A 556 -11.99 12.02 -22.17
C LEU A 556 -11.99 10.65 -22.88
N GLU A 557 -10.82 10.13 -23.25
CA GLU A 557 -10.69 8.78 -23.78
C GLU A 557 -11.09 7.72 -22.74
N GLY A 558 -10.65 7.89 -21.49
CA GLY A 558 -11.04 7.03 -20.38
C GLY A 558 -12.55 7.04 -20.10
N ILE A 559 -13.21 8.19 -20.24
CA ILE A 559 -14.68 8.29 -20.17
C ILE A 559 -15.33 7.49 -21.31
N GLY A 560 -14.82 7.63 -22.54
CA GLY A 560 -15.33 6.84 -23.68
C GLY A 560 -15.22 5.34 -23.45
N TYR A 561 -14.13 4.88 -22.82
CA TYR A 561 -14.02 3.48 -22.38
C TYR A 561 -15.09 3.12 -21.33
N TYR A 562 -15.32 3.97 -20.32
CA TYR A 562 -16.35 3.73 -19.30
C TYR A 562 -17.78 3.76 -19.84
N GLU A 563 -18.10 4.60 -20.81
CA GLU A 563 -19.40 4.61 -21.49
C GLU A 563 -19.68 3.25 -22.15
N ASN A 564 -18.69 2.71 -22.87
CA ASN A 564 -18.80 1.38 -23.48
C ASN A 564 -18.88 0.28 -22.43
N LEU A 565 -18.07 0.38 -21.37
CA LEU A 565 -18.02 -0.62 -20.31
C LEU A 565 -19.35 -0.69 -19.55
N PHE A 566 -19.92 0.44 -19.18
CA PHE A 566 -21.16 0.49 -18.39
C PHE A 566 -22.41 0.15 -19.20
N ALA A 567 -22.33 0.17 -20.54
CA ALA A 567 -23.36 -0.37 -21.41
C ALA A 567 -23.40 -1.92 -21.43
N THR A 568 -22.42 -2.61 -20.83
CA THR A 568 -22.41 -4.08 -20.79
C THR A 568 -23.49 -4.66 -19.85
N PRO A 569 -24.00 -5.89 -20.10
CA PRO A 569 -25.09 -6.47 -19.31
C PRO A 569 -24.81 -6.61 -17.81
N PHE A 570 -23.53 -6.69 -17.41
CA PHE A 570 -23.12 -6.72 -16.01
C PHE A 570 -23.54 -5.42 -15.31
N PHE A 571 -23.13 -4.27 -15.87
CA PHE A 571 -23.41 -2.99 -15.27
C PHE A 571 -24.83 -2.51 -15.49
N VAL A 572 -25.52 -2.88 -16.57
CA VAL A 572 -26.94 -2.53 -16.76
C VAL A 572 -27.84 -3.06 -15.63
N LYS A 573 -27.44 -4.14 -14.95
CA LYS A 573 -28.19 -4.69 -13.80
C LYS A 573 -27.89 -3.98 -12.47
N ASP A 574 -26.65 -3.52 -12.28
CA ASP A 574 -26.15 -2.98 -11.02
C ASP A 574 -25.98 -1.44 -11.00
N PHE A 575 -25.97 -0.80 -12.18
CA PHE A 575 -25.95 0.65 -12.34
C PHE A 575 -27.37 1.17 -12.47
N VAL A 576 -27.81 1.90 -11.45
CA VAL A 576 -28.95 2.80 -11.54
C VAL A 576 -28.58 3.93 -12.51
N ASN A 577 -29.49 4.31 -13.41
CA ASN A 577 -29.35 5.42 -14.39
C ASN A 577 -28.60 6.65 -13.82
N SER A 578 -28.82 6.98 -12.54
CA SER A 578 -28.11 8.04 -11.79
C SER A 578 -26.58 8.05 -11.91
N LYS A 579 -25.92 6.91 -12.14
CA LYS A 579 -24.46 6.82 -12.26
C LYS A 579 -23.95 7.07 -13.69
N ILE A 580 -24.79 6.84 -14.70
CA ILE A 580 -24.50 7.23 -16.09
C ILE A 580 -24.57 8.75 -16.21
N ASP A 581 -25.56 9.37 -15.55
CA ASP A 581 -25.69 10.83 -15.49
C ASP A 581 -24.42 11.51 -14.91
N LEU A 582 -23.75 10.87 -13.95
CA LEU A 582 -22.48 11.37 -13.39
C LEU A 582 -21.32 11.32 -14.40
N LEU A 583 -21.25 10.31 -15.26
CA LEU A 583 -20.22 10.26 -16.31
C LEU A 583 -20.40 11.40 -17.30
N ASP A 584 -21.63 11.63 -17.76
CA ASP A 584 -21.96 12.73 -18.69
C ASP A 584 -21.68 14.10 -18.06
N GLN A 585 -21.96 14.24 -16.77
CA GLN A 585 -21.60 15.43 -16.00
C GLN A 585 -20.08 15.65 -16.01
N TYR A 586 -19.27 14.65 -15.64
CA TYR A 586 -17.80 14.79 -15.62
C TYR A 586 -17.23 15.00 -17.03
N LYS A 587 -17.79 14.36 -18.05
CA LYS A 587 -17.41 14.59 -19.45
C LYS A 587 -17.59 16.05 -19.85
N THR A 588 -18.75 16.61 -19.53
CA THR A 588 -19.07 18.03 -19.77
C THR A 588 -18.15 18.94 -18.97
N GLU A 589 -17.93 18.61 -17.70
CA GLU A 589 -17.06 19.37 -16.79
C GLU A 589 -15.62 19.41 -17.31
N ILE A 590 -15.04 18.27 -17.67
CA ILE A 590 -13.69 18.15 -18.22
C ILE A 590 -13.58 18.87 -19.55
N ALA A 591 -14.55 18.69 -20.45
CA ALA A 591 -14.58 19.39 -21.73
C ALA A 591 -14.54 20.92 -21.55
N ASN A 592 -15.20 21.45 -20.52
CA ASN A 592 -15.24 22.87 -20.18
C ASN A 592 -14.03 23.38 -19.37
N ILE A 593 -13.11 22.50 -18.92
CA ILE A 593 -11.85 22.95 -18.30
C ILE A 593 -11.06 23.74 -19.34
N LYS A 594 -10.90 25.04 -19.09
CA LYS A 594 -10.07 25.93 -19.91
C LYS A 594 -8.62 25.75 -19.52
N ILE A 595 -7.82 25.26 -20.46
CA ILE A 595 -6.36 25.20 -20.30
C ILE A 595 -5.81 26.57 -20.73
N PRO A 596 -5.00 27.24 -19.90
CA PRO A 596 -4.42 28.53 -20.24
C PRO A 596 -3.61 28.47 -21.54
N GLU A 597 -3.71 29.52 -22.36
CA GLU A 597 -2.88 29.72 -23.55
C GLU A 597 -1.69 30.61 -23.22
N LEU A 598 -0.56 30.43 -23.91
CA LEU A 598 0.54 31.39 -23.82
C LEU A 598 0.14 32.63 -24.61
N GLU A 599 0.07 33.79 -23.95
CA GLU A 599 0.08 35.06 -24.66
C GLU A 599 1.43 35.16 -25.39
N LEU A 600 1.38 35.10 -26.73
CA LEU A 600 2.52 35.42 -27.57
C LEU A 600 2.78 36.92 -27.41
N ALA A 601 3.94 37.26 -26.82
CA ALA A 601 4.41 38.63 -26.67
C ALA A 601 4.70 39.29 -28.02
#